data_AF-A0A0N1L1L4-F1
#
_entry.id   AF-A0A0N1L1L4-F1
#
_cell.length_a   1.000
_cell.length_b   1.000
_cell.length_c   1.000
_cell.angle_alpha   90.00
_cell.angle_beta   90.00
_cell.angle_gamma   90.00
#
_symmetry.space_group_name_H-M   'P 1'
#
loop_
_entity.id
_entity.type
_entity.pdbx_description
1 polymer ?
#
loop_
_entity_poly.entity_id
_entity_poly.type
_entity_poly.pdbx_seq_one_letter_code
_entity_poly.pdbx_strand_id
1 'polypeptide(L)'
;MSAQTSSPCTAQPGADLPDDPGCALNYHYGMLLGAADLRTEQGFHIGQRRRHARNLHGRGVVQGLGVQLRPERHELLVRPGLALDARGRELALAEAHCVHLGAWWMQARTQPAFAAQRELQTVTLQLLLTLQHHVCADRPVPAVAPACEAGDASAMVASRLCESARLELQDASTLPPAAHGVPADELPVYALLGLAATLPAAGTDPDTDWAVAARAAIAAAAPEDRSAAALAALDRAIALGTARVAAPEPSAEDRLPLARVHDLVLQREPDTPGAPERWTVLGGRVELLDRPALLATGTLQRLLAALLASTPVVAGPVVSPPSPPPPPPPAPTPPAPPPPAAPALPPPLITSAVSAAERLTLQLAVPVHPGSAKPVAVAVTEFDEAFGWRNFTVRHVDVEDGGRRLLLTLGHPPRETLLRVTLSLDGTKPLLAADRSELAGLHGPHFTLHL
;
A
#
# COMPACT_ATOMS: atom_id res chain seq x y z
N MET A 1 -28.87 13.13 -4.41
CA MET A 1 -29.84 13.14 -3.29
C MET A 1 -29.51 12.00 -2.36
N SER A 2 -29.59 12.27 -1.07
CA SER A 2 -29.20 11.38 0.02
C SER A 2 -29.76 9.97 -0.12
N ALA A 3 -28.97 8.90 -0.11
CA ALA A 3 -29.53 7.63 0.35
C ALA A 3 -29.85 7.85 1.83
N GLN A 4 -31.11 8.20 2.14
CA GLN A 4 -31.51 8.44 3.52
C GLN A 4 -31.55 7.10 4.24
N THR A 5 -30.38 6.66 4.71
CA THR A 5 -30.31 6.01 6.01
C THR A 5 -30.88 7.01 7.01
N SER A 6 -31.71 6.55 7.93
CA SER A 6 -32.25 7.32 9.04
C SER A 6 -31.12 7.85 9.94
N SER A 7 -30.40 8.86 9.47
CA SER A 7 -29.55 9.68 10.31
C SER A 7 -30.48 10.71 10.93
N PRO A 8 -30.67 10.74 12.26
CA PRO A 8 -31.63 11.60 12.92
C PRO A 8 -31.27 13.09 12.86
N CYS A 9 -30.18 13.45 12.18
CA CYS A 9 -29.69 14.83 12.13
C CYS A 9 -30.10 15.54 10.84
N THR A 10 -30.68 16.72 10.98
CA THR A 10 -31.00 17.60 9.84
C THR A 10 -29.74 18.38 9.46
N ALA A 11 -29.35 18.32 8.19
CA ALA A 11 -28.29 19.17 7.65
C ALA A 11 -28.70 20.63 7.75
N GLN A 12 -27.84 21.50 8.28
CA GLN A 12 -28.08 22.95 8.27
C GLN A 12 -27.12 23.59 7.25
N PRO A 13 -27.63 24.25 6.19
CA PRO A 13 -26.78 24.91 5.20
C PRO A 13 -25.87 25.95 5.87
N GLY A 14 -24.55 25.85 5.64
CA GLY A 14 -23.56 26.80 6.19
C GLY A 14 -23.08 26.52 7.62
N ALA A 15 -23.53 25.43 8.26
CA ALA A 15 -23.05 25.03 9.58
C ALA A 15 -21.75 24.21 9.47
N ASP A 16 -20.66 24.86 9.09
CA ASP A 16 -19.32 24.24 9.09
C ASP A 16 -18.58 24.52 10.40
N LEU A 17 -17.81 23.53 10.84
CA LEU A 17 -16.83 23.72 11.92
C LEU A 17 -15.75 24.70 11.46
N PRO A 18 -15.26 25.58 12.36
CA PRO A 18 -14.16 26.47 12.02
C PRO A 18 -12.92 25.67 11.62
N ASP A 19 -12.18 26.16 10.64
CA ASP A 19 -10.98 25.54 10.09
C ASP A 19 -9.99 26.66 9.75
N ASP A 20 -9.10 26.96 10.70
CA ASP A 20 -8.05 27.98 10.54
C ASP A 20 -6.75 27.49 11.18
N PRO A 21 -6.00 26.60 10.49
CA PRO A 21 -4.74 26.06 11.01
C PRO A 21 -3.63 27.13 11.17
N GLY A 22 -3.82 28.32 10.62
CA GLY A 22 -2.80 29.38 10.59
C GLY A 22 -2.89 30.37 11.75
N CYS A 23 -4.01 30.42 12.46
CA CYS A 23 -4.28 31.44 13.48
C CYS A 23 -4.67 30.79 14.81
N ALA A 24 -3.80 30.92 15.81
CA ALA A 24 -4.08 30.51 17.18
C ALA A 24 -4.45 31.72 18.05
N LEU A 25 -5.26 31.51 19.09
CA LEU A 25 -5.62 32.56 20.02
C LEU A 25 -4.46 32.82 21.00
N ASN A 26 -4.06 34.10 21.16
CA ASN A 26 -3.00 34.49 22.09
C ASN A 26 -3.57 34.97 23.43
N TYR A 27 -3.72 34.04 24.38
CA TYR A 27 -4.26 34.31 25.71
C TYR A 27 -3.38 35.26 26.52
N HIS A 28 -4.00 36.26 27.16
CA HIS A 28 -3.33 37.14 28.11
C HIS A 28 -4.25 37.50 29.28
N TYR A 29 -3.64 37.86 30.42
CA TYR A 29 -4.39 38.21 31.63
C TYR A 29 -5.29 39.43 31.39
N GLY A 30 -6.55 39.35 31.81
CA GLY A 30 -7.54 40.41 31.63
C GLY A 30 -8.25 40.41 30.28
N MET A 31 -7.92 39.49 29.37
CA MET A 31 -8.63 39.35 28.09
C MET A 31 -10.07 38.85 28.30
N LEU A 32 -11.05 39.53 27.70
CA LEU A 32 -12.44 39.06 27.61
C LEU A 32 -12.58 38.14 26.40
N LEU A 33 -13.10 36.93 26.60
CA LEU A 33 -13.28 35.94 25.54
C LEU A 33 -14.75 35.87 25.09
N GLY A 34 -14.98 36.02 23.79
CA GLY A 34 -16.28 35.88 23.15
C GLY A 34 -16.41 34.63 22.30
N ALA A 35 -17.58 34.47 21.67
CA ALA A 35 -17.84 33.35 20.76
C ALA A 35 -16.87 33.31 19.56
N ALA A 36 -16.46 34.48 19.06
CA ALA A 36 -15.48 34.56 17.98
C ALA A 36 -14.11 34.01 18.40
N ASP A 37 -13.61 34.37 19.60
CA ASP A 37 -12.33 33.88 20.12
C ASP A 37 -12.35 32.36 20.33
N LEU A 38 -13.43 31.82 20.88
CA LEU A 38 -13.59 30.38 21.06
C LEU A 38 -13.70 29.63 19.72
N ARG A 39 -14.28 30.25 18.69
CA ARG A 39 -14.29 29.70 17.33
C ARG A 39 -12.90 29.71 16.70
N THR A 40 -12.11 30.76 16.93
CA THR A 40 -10.70 30.81 16.49
C THR A 40 -9.90 29.69 17.15
N GLU A 41 -9.99 29.54 18.47
CA GLU A 41 -9.28 28.46 19.18
C GLU A 41 -9.72 27.07 18.68
N GLN A 42 -11.02 26.84 18.51
CA GLN A 42 -11.52 25.59 17.95
C GLN A 42 -11.00 25.35 16.53
N GLY A 43 -11.00 26.40 15.69
CA GLY A 43 -10.56 26.34 14.31
C GLY A 43 -9.08 25.99 14.15
N PHE A 44 -8.24 26.47 15.06
CA PHE A 44 -6.82 26.14 15.07
C PHE A 44 -6.59 24.63 15.25
N HIS A 45 -7.18 24.01 16.28
CA HIS A 45 -6.97 22.59 16.56
C HIS A 45 -7.60 21.68 15.50
N ILE A 46 -8.82 22.00 15.06
CA ILE A 46 -9.49 21.26 13.97
C ILE A 46 -8.68 21.35 12.69
N GLY A 47 -8.26 22.56 12.31
CA GLY A 47 -7.50 22.80 11.10
C GLY A 47 -6.13 22.11 11.13
N GLN A 48 -5.41 22.16 12.26
CA GLN A 48 -4.12 21.49 12.41
C GLN A 48 -4.25 19.97 12.32
N ARG A 49 -5.30 19.38 12.90
CA ARG A 49 -5.61 17.94 12.74
C ARG A 49 -5.90 17.58 11.29
N ARG A 50 -6.78 18.34 10.61
CA ARG A 50 -7.12 18.11 9.20
C ARG A 50 -5.92 18.28 8.28
N ARG A 51 -5.06 19.27 8.57
CA ARG A 51 -3.79 19.49 7.86
C ARG A 51 -2.83 18.33 8.04
N HIS A 52 -2.67 17.81 9.26
CA HIS A 52 -1.88 16.60 9.49
C HIS A 52 -2.45 15.41 8.71
N ALA A 53 -3.77 15.18 8.80
CA ALA A 53 -4.45 14.09 8.11
C ALA A 53 -4.23 14.14 6.60
N ARG A 54 -4.57 15.24 5.94
CA ARG A 54 -4.46 15.35 4.48
C ARG A 54 -3.01 15.34 3.99
N ASN A 55 -2.08 15.98 4.70
CA ASN A 55 -0.70 16.12 4.22
C ASN A 55 0.16 14.87 4.44
N LEU A 56 -0.16 14.06 5.46
CA LEU A 56 0.67 12.89 5.81
C LEU A 56 0.00 11.56 5.48
N HIS A 57 -1.33 11.54 5.43
CA HIS A 57 -2.09 10.30 5.23
C HIS A 57 -2.94 10.34 3.96
N GLY A 58 -3.19 11.52 3.38
CA GLY A 58 -4.04 11.65 2.20
C GLY A 58 -5.49 11.24 2.47
N ARG A 59 -6.13 10.62 1.48
CA ARG A 59 -7.53 10.16 1.57
C ARG A 59 -7.63 8.64 1.48
N GLY A 60 -8.58 8.04 2.19
CA GLY A 60 -8.80 6.60 2.13
C GLY A 60 -9.48 6.01 3.35
N VAL A 61 -9.85 4.74 3.22
CA VAL A 61 -10.43 3.93 4.31
C VAL A 61 -9.31 3.48 5.25
N VAL A 62 -9.41 3.87 6.52
CA VAL A 62 -8.47 3.48 7.59
C VAL A 62 -8.81 2.08 8.10
N GLN A 63 -10.09 1.85 8.40
CA GLN A 63 -10.57 0.56 8.90
C GLN A 63 -12.08 0.39 8.70
N GLY A 64 -12.54 -0.85 8.57
CA GLY A 64 -13.96 -1.18 8.50
C GLY A 64 -14.62 -0.76 7.18
N LEU A 65 -15.81 -0.16 7.27
CA LEU A 65 -16.62 0.30 6.13
C LEU A 65 -16.87 -0.81 5.10
N GLY A 66 -16.98 -2.06 5.56
CA GLY A 66 -17.27 -3.19 4.70
C GLY A 66 -18.69 -3.10 4.16
N VAL A 67 -18.85 -3.31 2.86
CA VAL A 67 -20.14 -3.23 2.16
C VAL A 67 -20.61 -4.63 1.78
N GLN A 68 -21.87 -4.94 2.05
CA GLN A 68 -22.48 -6.23 1.76
C GLN A 68 -23.88 -6.03 1.19
N LEU A 69 -24.17 -6.65 0.04
CA LEU A 69 -25.53 -6.76 -0.47
C LEU A 69 -26.25 -7.90 0.27
N ARG A 70 -27.48 -7.64 0.73
CA ARG A 70 -28.37 -8.60 1.39
C ARG A 70 -29.69 -8.68 0.62
N PRO A 71 -29.75 -9.45 -0.48
CA PRO A 71 -30.94 -9.53 -1.33
C PRO A 71 -32.20 -9.95 -0.56
N GLU A 72 -32.04 -10.85 0.41
CA GLU A 72 -33.11 -11.40 1.26
C GLU A 72 -33.73 -10.36 2.20
N ARG A 73 -33.03 -9.26 2.48
CA ARG A 73 -33.53 -8.11 3.24
C ARG A 73 -33.76 -6.88 2.37
N HIS A 74 -33.51 -6.99 1.06
CA HIS A 74 -33.56 -5.89 0.10
C HIS A 74 -32.68 -4.68 0.48
N GLU A 75 -31.54 -4.95 1.14
CA GLU A 75 -30.69 -3.94 1.75
C GLU A 75 -29.23 -4.02 1.28
N LEU A 76 -28.58 -2.85 1.23
CA LEU A 76 -27.12 -2.73 1.20
C LEU A 76 -26.63 -2.35 2.60
N LEU A 77 -25.88 -3.26 3.24
CA LEU A 77 -25.29 -3.05 4.55
C LEU A 77 -23.91 -2.40 4.42
N VAL A 78 -23.67 -1.34 5.18
CA VAL A 78 -22.35 -0.75 5.42
C VAL A 78 -21.99 -0.94 6.89
N ARG A 79 -20.88 -1.60 7.18
CA ARG A 79 -20.40 -1.83 8.55
C ARG A 79 -19.74 -0.57 9.12
N PRO A 80 -19.68 -0.42 10.47
CA PRO A 80 -18.93 0.65 11.11
C PRO A 80 -17.48 0.75 10.60
N GLY A 81 -16.91 1.94 10.69
CA GLY A 81 -15.52 2.16 10.33
C GLY A 81 -15.14 3.63 10.25
N LEU A 82 -13.92 3.87 9.78
CA LEU A 82 -13.30 5.18 9.72
C LEU A 82 -12.58 5.34 8.39
N ALA A 83 -12.71 6.53 7.81
CA ALA A 83 -11.95 6.95 6.65
C ALA A 83 -11.56 8.43 6.73
N LEU A 84 -10.69 8.88 5.82
CA LEU A 84 -10.31 10.26 5.61
C LEU A 84 -10.70 10.70 4.20
N ASP A 85 -11.23 11.91 4.06
CA ASP A 85 -11.41 12.56 2.76
C ASP A 85 -10.18 13.38 2.33
N ALA A 86 -10.21 13.94 1.12
CA ALA A 86 -9.11 14.73 0.56
C ALA A 86 -8.80 16.02 1.36
N ARG A 87 -9.76 16.50 2.17
CA ARG A 87 -9.58 17.65 3.07
C ARG A 87 -9.00 17.26 4.43
N GLY A 88 -8.80 15.97 4.68
CA GLY A 88 -8.30 15.43 5.94
C GLY A 88 -9.37 15.37 7.03
N ARG A 89 -10.66 15.40 6.65
CA ARG A 89 -11.78 15.24 7.58
C ARG A 89 -12.02 13.77 7.84
N GLU A 90 -12.35 13.44 9.08
CA GLU A 90 -12.71 12.09 9.47
C GLU A 90 -14.14 11.77 9.02
N LEU A 91 -14.29 10.64 8.33
CA LEU A 91 -15.55 10.05 7.91
C LEU A 91 -15.85 8.85 8.80
N ALA A 92 -16.35 9.12 10.00
CA ALA A 92 -16.63 8.09 11.00
C ALA A 92 -18.07 7.58 10.86
N LEU A 93 -18.21 6.25 10.73
CA LEU A 93 -19.47 5.55 10.81
C LEU A 93 -19.47 4.70 12.09
N ALA A 94 -20.13 5.17 13.14
CA ALA A 94 -20.12 4.51 14.45
C ALA A 94 -20.92 3.19 14.46
N GLU A 95 -21.99 3.12 13.68
CA GLU A 95 -22.93 2.00 13.64
C GLU A 95 -23.10 1.43 12.23
N ALA A 96 -23.64 0.22 12.16
CA ALA A 96 -24.00 -0.38 10.88
C ALA A 96 -25.15 0.39 10.24
N HIS A 97 -25.03 0.67 8.95
CA HIS A 97 -26.06 1.39 8.19
C HIS A 97 -26.64 0.47 7.12
N CYS A 98 -27.96 0.29 7.15
CA CYS A 98 -28.70 -0.45 6.13
C CYS A 98 -29.40 0.53 5.19
N VAL A 99 -29.08 0.44 3.89
CA VAL A 99 -29.79 1.17 2.83
C VAL A 99 -30.82 0.23 2.20
N HIS A 100 -32.10 0.44 2.48
CA HIS A 100 -33.18 -0.33 1.85
C HIS A 100 -33.31 0.07 0.37
N LEU A 101 -32.89 -0.81 -0.53
CA LEU A 101 -32.67 -0.50 -1.95
C LEU A 101 -33.97 -0.18 -2.70
N GLY A 102 -35.07 -0.84 -2.36
CA GLY A 102 -36.37 -0.52 -2.94
C GLY A 102 -36.88 0.88 -2.53
N ALA A 103 -36.63 1.28 -1.28
CA ALA A 103 -37.04 2.60 -0.78
C ALA A 103 -36.16 3.71 -1.36
N TRP A 104 -34.85 3.43 -1.45
CA TRP A 104 -33.91 4.29 -2.16
C TRP A 104 -34.31 4.47 -3.63
N TRP A 105 -34.64 3.39 -4.35
CA TRP A 105 -35.00 3.44 -5.77
C TRP A 105 -36.22 4.32 -6.04
N MET A 106 -37.25 4.25 -5.18
CA MET A 106 -38.44 5.09 -5.29
C MET A 106 -38.13 6.58 -5.30
N GLN A 107 -37.07 7.00 -4.58
CA GLN A 107 -36.57 8.37 -4.58
C GLN A 107 -35.62 8.61 -5.76
N ALA A 108 -34.68 7.70 -5.98
CA ALA A 108 -33.62 7.82 -6.97
C ALA A 108 -34.15 7.86 -8.41
N ARG A 109 -35.19 7.08 -8.76
CA ARG A 109 -35.75 6.99 -10.12
C ARG A 109 -36.26 8.31 -10.70
N THR A 110 -36.46 9.32 -9.85
CA THR A 110 -36.85 10.68 -10.27
C THR A 110 -35.67 11.50 -10.81
N GLN A 111 -34.44 11.04 -10.56
CA GLN A 111 -33.24 11.74 -11.02
C GLN A 111 -33.05 11.55 -12.54
N PRO A 112 -32.52 12.56 -13.24
CA PRO A 112 -32.30 12.48 -14.69
C PRO A 112 -31.42 11.29 -15.11
N ALA A 113 -30.46 10.90 -14.26
CA ALA A 113 -29.56 9.77 -14.50
C ALA A 113 -30.30 8.42 -14.67
N PHE A 114 -31.51 8.29 -14.11
CA PHE A 114 -32.30 7.05 -14.15
C PHE A 114 -33.55 7.16 -15.03
N ALA A 115 -33.63 8.20 -15.88
CA ALA A 115 -34.83 8.49 -16.66
C ALA A 115 -35.27 7.33 -17.57
N ALA A 116 -34.31 6.59 -18.14
CA ALA A 116 -34.59 5.46 -19.04
C ALA A 116 -35.15 4.22 -18.31
N GLN A 117 -34.83 4.07 -17.02
CA GLN A 117 -35.17 2.90 -16.22
C GLN A 117 -36.43 3.10 -15.36
N ARG A 118 -36.84 4.36 -15.12
CA ARG A 118 -37.86 4.71 -14.11
C ARG A 118 -39.23 4.05 -14.32
N GLU A 119 -39.60 3.69 -15.56
CA GLU A 119 -40.91 3.12 -15.94
C GLU A 119 -40.87 1.59 -16.13
N LEU A 120 -39.70 0.97 -16.02
CA LEU A 120 -39.54 -0.47 -16.22
C LEU A 120 -40.05 -1.26 -15.01
N GLN A 121 -40.48 -2.50 -15.24
CA GLN A 121 -40.86 -3.46 -14.18
C GLN A 121 -39.64 -4.12 -13.52
N THR A 122 -38.53 -4.16 -14.24
CA THR A 122 -37.26 -4.72 -13.78
C THR A 122 -36.15 -3.83 -14.28
N VAL A 123 -35.28 -3.40 -13.38
CA VAL A 123 -34.17 -2.49 -13.68
C VAL A 123 -32.86 -3.14 -13.29
N THR A 124 -31.87 -3.00 -14.15
CA THR A 124 -30.48 -3.37 -13.84
C THR A 124 -29.68 -2.09 -13.68
N LEU A 125 -29.02 -1.94 -12.53
CA LEU A 125 -28.32 -0.73 -12.14
C LEU A 125 -26.85 -1.03 -11.89
N GLN A 126 -26.00 -0.05 -12.20
CA GLN A 126 -24.62 0.01 -11.73
C GLN A 126 -24.49 1.22 -10.82
N LEU A 127 -24.11 1.00 -9.57
CA LEU A 127 -24.09 2.06 -8.56
C LEU A 127 -22.71 2.22 -7.94
N LEU A 128 -22.36 3.45 -7.60
CA LEU A 128 -21.20 3.77 -6.78
C LEU A 128 -21.68 4.21 -5.40
N LEU A 129 -21.28 3.48 -4.36
CA LEU A 129 -21.48 3.87 -2.98
C LEU A 129 -20.32 4.76 -2.54
N THR A 130 -20.65 5.97 -2.11
CA THR A 130 -19.69 6.95 -1.61
C THR A 130 -20.00 7.35 -0.17
N LEU A 131 -18.97 7.81 0.53
CA LEU A 131 -19.03 8.37 1.86
C LEU A 131 -18.53 9.82 1.81
N GLN A 132 -19.28 10.74 2.40
CA GLN A 132 -18.92 12.15 2.43
C GLN A 132 -19.02 12.70 3.86
N HIS A 133 -18.21 13.71 4.16
CA HIS A 133 -18.27 14.42 5.43
C HIS A 133 -19.62 15.13 5.55
N HIS A 134 -20.16 15.15 6.76
CA HIS A 134 -21.41 15.81 7.06
C HIS A 134 -21.35 16.44 8.44
N VAL A 135 -21.87 17.66 8.59
CA VAL A 135 -22.04 18.30 9.90
C VAL A 135 -23.51 18.31 10.27
N CYS A 136 -23.80 17.74 11.42
CA CYS A 136 -25.12 17.69 12.02
C CYS A 136 -25.29 18.84 13.01
N ALA A 137 -26.28 19.70 12.78
CA ALA A 137 -26.77 20.62 13.80
C ALA A 137 -27.57 19.83 14.85
N ASP A 138 -27.18 19.95 16.12
CA ASP A 138 -27.82 19.24 17.22
C ASP A 138 -28.23 20.18 18.36
N ARG A 139 -29.30 19.80 19.05
CA ARG A 139 -29.88 20.47 20.21
C ARG A 139 -30.10 21.98 19.97
N PRO A 140 -31.20 22.37 19.31
CA PRO A 140 -31.54 23.79 19.13
C PRO A 140 -31.80 24.45 20.50
N VAL A 141 -31.22 25.63 20.71
CA VAL A 141 -31.38 26.43 21.93
C VAL A 141 -31.78 27.86 21.57
N PRO A 142 -32.52 28.55 22.45
CA PRO A 142 -32.80 29.98 22.25
C PRO A 142 -31.48 30.77 22.23
N ALA A 143 -31.30 31.60 21.20
CA ALA A 143 -30.19 32.51 21.09
C ALA A 143 -30.67 33.96 21.28
N VAL A 144 -29.84 34.78 21.92
CA VAL A 144 -30.08 36.23 21.99
C VAL A 144 -29.63 36.82 20.66
N ALA A 145 -30.59 37.32 19.88
CA ALA A 145 -30.28 38.04 18.65
C ALA A 145 -29.47 39.32 18.97
N PRO A 146 -28.46 39.67 18.15
CA PRO A 146 -27.77 40.94 18.31
C PRO A 146 -28.76 42.10 18.15
N ALA A 147 -28.60 43.14 18.98
CA ALA A 147 -29.58 44.22 19.18
C ALA A 147 -29.97 45.04 17.93
N CYS A 148 -29.30 44.82 16.80
CA CYS A 148 -29.55 45.54 15.54
C CYS A 148 -30.30 44.70 14.49
N GLU A 149 -30.54 43.40 14.73
CA GLU A 149 -31.39 42.56 13.88
C GLU A 149 -32.77 42.48 14.52
N ALA A 150 -33.64 43.42 14.15
CA ALA A 150 -35.07 43.35 14.48
C ALA A 150 -35.72 42.21 13.68
N GLY A 151 -35.51 40.98 14.13
CA GLY A 151 -36.07 39.76 13.54
C GLY A 151 -36.07 38.63 14.56
N ASP A 152 -37.28 38.28 15.01
CA ASP A 152 -37.63 37.16 15.90
C ASP A 152 -36.87 37.04 17.23
N ALA A 153 -37.52 37.49 18.30
CA ALA A 153 -37.13 37.30 19.71
C ALA A 153 -37.09 35.83 20.19
N SER A 154 -37.11 34.86 19.26
CA SER A 154 -37.11 33.42 19.50
C SER A 154 -36.26 32.64 18.48
N ALA A 155 -35.20 33.25 17.93
CA ALA A 155 -34.27 32.56 17.06
C ALA A 155 -33.65 31.35 17.79
N MET A 156 -33.98 30.14 17.30
CA MET A 156 -33.41 28.89 17.80
C MET A 156 -32.16 28.56 16.98
N VAL A 157 -31.02 28.47 17.64
CA VAL A 157 -29.73 28.14 17.02
C VAL A 157 -29.21 26.83 17.59
N ALA A 158 -28.58 26.00 16.74
CA ALA A 158 -27.98 24.76 17.20
C ALA A 158 -26.88 25.03 18.23
N SER A 159 -26.96 24.40 19.41
CA SER A 159 -25.90 24.49 20.42
C SER A 159 -24.69 23.61 20.11
N ARG A 160 -24.85 22.63 19.20
CA ARG A 160 -23.83 21.64 18.86
C ARG A 160 -23.73 21.45 17.36
N LEU A 161 -22.49 21.28 16.90
CA LEU A 161 -22.17 20.79 15.57
C LEU A 161 -21.43 19.47 15.75
N CYS A 162 -22.01 18.39 15.24
CA CYS A 162 -21.44 17.04 15.33
C CYS A 162 -20.92 16.62 13.96
N GLU A 163 -19.65 16.24 13.87
CA GLU A 163 -19.12 15.60 12.66
C GLU A 163 -19.72 14.21 12.50
N SER A 164 -20.12 13.89 11.28
CA SER A 164 -20.70 12.62 10.88
C SER A 164 -20.30 12.31 9.45
N ALA A 165 -20.72 11.15 8.95
CA ALA A 165 -20.50 10.74 7.58
C ALA A 165 -21.84 10.34 6.95
N ARG A 166 -22.03 10.72 5.69
CA ARG A 166 -23.25 10.44 4.93
C ARG A 166 -22.94 9.52 3.77
N LEU A 167 -23.77 8.48 3.62
CA LEU A 167 -23.72 7.55 2.50
C LEU A 167 -24.53 8.10 1.32
N GLU A 168 -23.96 8.03 0.12
CA GLU A 168 -24.69 8.33 -1.12
C GLU A 168 -24.49 7.21 -2.15
N LEU A 169 -25.59 6.80 -2.77
CA LEU A 169 -25.57 5.94 -3.96
C LEU A 169 -25.74 6.81 -5.20
N GLN A 170 -24.84 6.65 -6.16
CA GLN A 170 -24.83 7.40 -7.41
C GLN A 170 -24.87 6.44 -8.60
N ASP A 171 -25.44 6.88 -9.72
CA ASP A 171 -25.33 6.11 -10.97
C ASP A 171 -23.85 6.00 -11.37
N ALA A 172 -23.44 4.78 -11.71
CA ALA A 172 -22.09 4.45 -12.13
C ALA A 172 -22.04 3.81 -13.51
N SER A 173 -23.17 3.80 -14.24
CA SER A 173 -23.30 3.20 -15.57
C SER A 173 -22.32 3.77 -16.61
N THR A 174 -21.94 5.03 -16.43
CA THR A 174 -21.01 5.77 -17.31
C THR A 174 -19.66 6.05 -16.65
N LEU A 175 -19.51 5.76 -15.35
CA LEU A 175 -18.27 5.96 -14.63
C LEU A 175 -17.34 4.78 -14.88
N PRO A 176 -16.12 5.00 -15.42
CA PRO A 176 -15.12 3.93 -15.50
C PRO A 176 -14.87 3.32 -14.10
N PRO A 177 -14.37 2.07 -14.01
CA PRO A 177 -13.87 1.53 -12.73
C PRO A 177 -12.92 2.56 -12.12
N ALA A 178 -12.98 2.75 -10.80
CA ALA A 178 -12.37 3.92 -10.18
C ALA A 178 -10.86 3.92 -10.43
N ALA A 179 -10.42 4.66 -11.46
CA ALA A 179 -9.04 5.09 -11.54
C ALA A 179 -8.84 5.90 -10.27
N HIS A 180 -8.04 5.37 -9.35
CA HIS A 180 -7.64 6.12 -8.18
C HIS A 180 -6.88 7.31 -8.76
N GLY A 181 -7.56 8.45 -8.88
CA GLY A 181 -6.99 9.66 -9.45
C GLY A 181 -5.72 9.94 -8.67
N VAL A 182 -4.59 9.79 -9.33
CA VAL A 182 -3.29 10.04 -8.71
C VAL A 182 -3.23 11.53 -8.47
N PRO A 183 -3.01 11.98 -7.21
CA PRO A 183 -2.79 13.40 -6.94
C PRO A 183 -1.69 13.94 -7.87
N ALA A 184 -1.90 15.14 -8.43
CA ALA A 184 -0.99 15.68 -9.43
C ALA A 184 0.45 15.86 -8.90
N ASP A 185 0.60 16.07 -7.60
CA ASP A 185 1.84 16.12 -6.84
C ASP A 185 2.51 14.75 -6.67
N GLU A 186 1.74 13.66 -6.62
CA GLU A 186 2.28 12.29 -6.52
C GLU A 186 2.55 11.65 -7.90
N LEU A 187 2.07 12.26 -8.98
CA LEU A 187 2.12 11.69 -10.33
C LEU A 187 3.52 11.22 -10.79
N PRO A 188 4.64 11.95 -10.55
CA PRO A 188 5.97 11.46 -10.92
C PRO A 188 6.35 10.17 -10.18
N VAL A 189 5.95 10.01 -8.92
CA VAL A 189 6.22 8.79 -8.14
C VAL A 189 5.43 7.61 -8.72
N TYR A 190 4.14 7.80 -9.02
CA TYR A 190 3.31 6.75 -9.61
C TYR A 190 3.78 6.38 -11.03
N ALA A 191 4.25 7.34 -11.81
CA ALA A 191 4.82 7.11 -13.13
C ALA A 191 6.12 6.27 -13.04
N LEU A 192 7.02 6.61 -12.11
CA LEU A 192 8.26 5.86 -11.86
C LEU A 192 7.97 4.40 -11.46
N LEU A 193 6.96 4.19 -10.60
CA LEU A 193 6.56 2.86 -10.13
C LEU A 193 5.71 2.09 -11.16
N GLY A 194 5.25 2.75 -12.22
CA GLY A 194 4.35 2.14 -13.21
C GLY A 194 2.93 1.89 -12.71
N LEU A 195 2.49 2.67 -11.73
CA LEU A 195 1.17 2.57 -11.08
C LEU A 195 0.15 3.59 -11.61
N ALA A 196 0.57 4.56 -12.40
CA ALA A 196 -0.33 5.54 -13.00
C ALA A 196 -1.24 4.88 -14.05
N ALA A 197 -2.55 4.89 -13.83
CA ALA A 197 -3.54 4.35 -14.77
C ALA A 197 -3.63 5.16 -16.08
N THR A 198 -3.40 6.47 -16.00
CA THR A 198 -3.37 7.39 -17.12
C THR A 198 -2.16 8.31 -16.99
N LEU A 199 -1.41 8.45 -18.07
CA LEU A 199 -0.29 9.40 -18.15
C LEU A 199 -0.66 10.56 -19.08
N PRO A 200 -0.20 11.78 -18.79
CA PRO A 200 -0.30 12.89 -19.71
C PRO A 200 0.44 12.57 -21.02
N ALA A 201 0.09 13.27 -22.10
CA ALA A 201 0.80 13.11 -23.37
C ALA A 201 2.28 13.49 -23.19
N ALA A 202 3.18 12.78 -23.90
CA ALA A 202 4.61 13.06 -23.83
C ALA A 202 4.90 14.53 -24.19
N GLY A 203 5.74 15.19 -23.39
CA GLY A 203 6.10 16.60 -23.53
C GLY A 203 5.17 17.57 -22.78
N THR A 204 4.10 17.09 -22.13
CA THR A 204 3.16 17.95 -21.39
C THR A 204 3.61 18.18 -19.95
N ASP A 205 4.26 17.20 -19.33
CA ASP A 205 4.76 17.27 -17.97
C ASP A 205 6.19 16.69 -17.92
N PRO A 206 7.23 17.55 -17.88
CA PRO A 206 8.62 17.10 -17.97
C PRO A 206 9.06 16.23 -16.78
N ASP A 207 8.47 16.39 -15.60
CA ASP A 207 8.83 15.56 -14.44
C ASP A 207 8.24 14.16 -14.59
N THR A 208 7.01 14.06 -15.10
CA THR A 208 6.36 12.79 -15.40
C THR A 208 7.08 12.08 -16.54
N ASP A 209 7.47 12.81 -17.60
CA ASP A 209 8.26 12.26 -18.71
C ASP A 209 9.61 11.72 -18.24
N TRP A 210 10.30 12.47 -17.36
CA TRP A 210 11.52 12.02 -16.72
C TRP A 210 11.29 10.73 -15.91
N ALA A 211 10.22 10.64 -15.13
CA ALA A 211 9.92 9.47 -14.30
C ALA A 211 9.67 8.21 -15.15
N VAL A 212 8.96 8.34 -16.28
CA VAL A 212 8.77 7.26 -17.25
C VAL A 212 10.10 6.82 -17.86
N ALA A 213 10.96 7.77 -18.26
CA ALA A 213 12.28 7.47 -18.80
C ALA A 213 13.21 6.81 -17.75
N ALA A 214 13.16 7.27 -16.51
CA ALA A 214 13.92 6.73 -15.39
C ALA A 214 13.53 5.27 -15.11
N ARG A 215 12.22 4.95 -15.13
CA ARG A 215 11.72 3.57 -15.02
C ARG A 215 12.28 2.68 -16.13
N ALA A 216 12.28 3.15 -17.38
CA ALA A 216 12.86 2.41 -18.50
C ALA A 216 14.37 2.20 -18.34
N ALA A 217 15.09 3.22 -17.86
CA ALA A 217 16.53 3.12 -17.58
C ALA A 217 16.84 2.11 -16.46
N ILE A 218 16.04 2.07 -15.39
CA ILE A 218 16.17 1.06 -14.32
C ILE A 218 15.96 -0.35 -14.88
N ALA A 219 14.95 -0.55 -15.72
CA ALA A 219 14.70 -1.85 -16.35
C ALA A 219 15.84 -2.29 -17.28
N ALA A 220 16.50 -1.34 -17.95
CA ALA A 220 17.64 -1.59 -18.82
C ALA A 220 18.99 -1.74 -18.09
N ALA A 221 19.08 -1.35 -16.81
CA ALA A 221 20.31 -1.42 -16.03
C ALA A 221 20.74 -2.87 -15.73
N ALA A 222 22.05 -3.06 -15.50
CA ALA A 222 22.63 -4.32 -15.06
C ALA A 222 22.02 -4.77 -13.72
N PRO A 223 21.77 -6.07 -13.49
CA PRO A 223 21.08 -6.57 -12.30
C PRO A 223 21.68 -6.04 -10.97
N GLU A 224 23.01 -5.94 -10.88
CA GLU A 224 23.71 -5.39 -9.72
C GLU A 224 23.42 -3.91 -9.43
N ASP A 225 23.13 -3.11 -10.45
CA ASP A 225 22.95 -1.66 -10.33
C ASP A 225 21.48 -1.24 -10.16
N ARG A 226 20.53 -2.13 -10.48
CA ARG A 226 19.08 -1.82 -10.50
C ARG A 226 18.58 -1.26 -9.18
N SER A 227 19.00 -1.83 -8.06
CA SER A 227 18.54 -1.41 -6.73
C SER A 227 19.02 0.00 -6.38
N ALA A 228 20.29 0.31 -6.66
CA ALA A 228 20.85 1.64 -6.42
C ALA A 228 20.20 2.69 -7.35
N ALA A 229 20.03 2.35 -8.64
CA ALA A 229 19.35 3.21 -9.60
C ALA A 229 17.88 3.47 -9.23
N ALA A 230 17.17 2.44 -8.74
CA ALA A 230 15.79 2.57 -8.29
C ALA A 230 15.65 3.47 -7.07
N LEU A 231 16.54 3.35 -6.07
CA LEU A 231 16.54 4.22 -4.90
C LEU A 231 16.82 5.68 -5.29
N ALA A 232 17.84 5.94 -6.11
CA ALA A 232 18.16 7.29 -6.55
C ALA A 232 17.02 7.93 -7.38
N ALA A 233 16.37 7.15 -8.24
CA ALA A 233 15.21 7.62 -9.00
C ALA A 233 14.01 7.88 -8.07
N LEU A 234 13.78 7.03 -7.07
CA LEU A 234 12.69 7.23 -6.11
C LEU A 234 12.90 8.52 -5.30
N ASP A 235 14.10 8.76 -4.78
CA ASP A 235 14.43 9.99 -4.05
C ASP A 235 14.17 11.24 -4.90
N ARG A 236 14.55 11.20 -6.18
CA ARG A 236 14.29 12.30 -7.12
C ARG A 236 12.80 12.46 -7.43
N ALA A 237 12.06 11.37 -7.63
CA ALA A 237 10.62 11.44 -7.89
C ALA A 237 9.86 12.03 -6.69
N ILE A 238 10.25 11.65 -5.46
CA ILE A 238 9.71 12.25 -4.23
C ILE A 238 10.05 13.74 -4.18
N ALA A 239 11.30 14.13 -4.45
CA ALA A 239 11.70 15.54 -4.46
C ALA A 239 10.87 16.36 -5.47
N LEU A 240 10.69 15.86 -6.70
CA LEU A 240 9.86 16.51 -7.73
C LEU A 240 8.40 16.61 -7.29
N GLY A 241 7.85 15.56 -6.69
CA GLY A 241 6.48 15.58 -6.17
C GLY A 241 6.28 16.60 -5.05
N THR A 242 7.18 16.62 -4.06
CA THR A 242 7.11 17.58 -2.94
C THR A 242 7.34 19.04 -3.34
N ALA A 243 7.96 19.29 -4.51
CA ALA A 243 8.10 20.62 -5.07
C ALA A 243 6.81 21.15 -5.72
N ARG A 244 5.82 20.27 -5.95
CA ARG A 244 4.50 20.65 -6.47
C ARG A 244 3.60 21.10 -5.32
N VAL A 245 2.83 22.15 -5.57
CA VAL A 245 1.73 22.56 -4.69
C VAL A 245 0.44 22.23 -5.42
N ALA A 246 -0.15 21.09 -5.14
CA ALA A 246 -1.53 20.82 -5.54
C ALA A 246 -2.46 21.51 -4.54
N ALA A 247 -3.21 22.52 -4.98
CA ALA A 247 -4.36 22.99 -4.22
C ALA A 247 -5.44 21.90 -4.31
N PRO A 248 -6.12 21.53 -3.20
CA PRO A 248 -7.24 20.61 -3.27
C PRO A 248 -8.36 21.28 -4.07
N GLU A 249 -8.65 20.76 -5.27
CA GLU A 249 -9.70 21.31 -6.14
C GLU A 249 -11.08 20.97 -5.55
N PRO A 250 -11.93 21.95 -5.19
CA PRO A 250 -12.94 21.77 -4.14
C PRO A 250 -14.10 20.80 -4.37
N SER A 251 -14.41 20.30 -5.57
CA SER A 251 -15.80 19.93 -5.87
C SER A 251 -16.09 18.44 -6.16
N ALA A 252 -15.10 17.63 -6.53
CA ALA A 252 -15.28 16.20 -6.81
C ALA A 252 -14.57 15.26 -5.81
N GLU A 253 -13.60 15.78 -5.03
CA GLU A 253 -12.68 14.99 -4.21
C GLU A 253 -13.17 14.68 -2.78
N ASP A 254 -14.30 15.27 -2.37
CA ASP A 254 -14.87 15.11 -1.01
C ASP A 254 -15.65 13.82 -0.81
N ARG A 255 -15.94 13.11 -1.89
CA ARG A 255 -16.68 11.84 -1.85
C ARG A 255 -15.69 10.69 -1.94
N LEU A 256 -15.61 9.93 -0.87
CA LEU A 256 -14.78 8.74 -0.83
C LEU A 256 -15.55 7.53 -1.39
N PRO A 257 -15.09 6.90 -2.49
CA PRO A 257 -15.71 5.66 -2.95
C PRO A 257 -15.48 4.54 -1.94
N LEU A 258 -16.54 3.81 -1.58
CA LEU A 258 -16.48 2.66 -0.68
C LEU A 258 -16.65 1.34 -1.41
N ALA A 259 -17.57 1.29 -2.38
CA ALA A 259 -17.86 0.10 -3.14
C ALA A 259 -18.60 0.43 -4.44
N ARG A 260 -18.40 -0.41 -5.44
CA ARG A 260 -19.24 -0.46 -6.63
C ARG A 260 -20.22 -1.61 -6.52
N VAL A 261 -21.48 -1.37 -6.88
CA VAL A 261 -22.51 -2.39 -6.96
C VAL A 261 -22.81 -2.63 -8.44
N HIS A 262 -22.40 -3.79 -8.92
CA HIS A 262 -22.58 -4.23 -10.29
C HIS A 262 -23.82 -5.10 -10.43
N ASP A 263 -24.44 -5.04 -11.61
CA ASP A 263 -25.55 -5.89 -12.01
C ASP A 263 -26.66 -5.96 -10.95
N LEU A 264 -26.95 -4.84 -10.29
CA LEU A 264 -27.99 -4.77 -9.28
C LEU A 264 -29.34 -4.84 -9.96
N VAL A 265 -30.06 -5.94 -9.76
CA VAL A 265 -31.39 -6.14 -10.36
C VAL A 265 -32.46 -5.87 -9.32
N LEU A 266 -33.31 -4.87 -9.59
CA LEU A 266 -34.51 -4.57 -8.80
C LEU A 266 -35.76 -4.92 -9.62
N GLN A 267 -36.73 -5.55 -8.98
CA GLN A 267 -38.01 -5.90 -9.60
C GLN A 267 -39.17 -5.28 -8.81
N ARG A 268 -40.10 -4.66 -9.52
CA ARG A 268 -41.33 -4.15 -8.93
C ARG A 268 -42.25 -5.31 -8.57
N GLU A 269 -42.78 -5.30 -7.35
CA GLU A 269 -43.79 -6.27 -6.94
C GLU A 269 -45.09 -6.05 -7.74
N PRO A 270 -45.90 -7.11 -7.97
CA PRO A 270 -47.20 -6.97 -8.62
C PRO A 270 -48.08 -5.98 -7.87
N ASP A 271 -48.79 -5.12 -8.62
CA ASP A 271 -49.70 -4.15 -8.02
C ASP A 271 -50.78 -4.86 -7.22
N THR A 272 -50.75 -4.64 -5.90
CA THR A 272 -51.78 -5.13 -4.98
C THR A 272 -52.68 -3.95 -4.63
N PRO A 273 -54.01 -4.02 -4.86
CA PRO A 273 -54.91 -2.90 -4.60
C PRO A 273 -54.78 -2.37 -3.17
N GLY A 274 -54.42 -1.09 -3.02
CA GLY A 274 -54.29 -0.42 -1.72
C GLY A 274 -52.93 -0.57 -1.02
N ALA A 275 -51.97 -1.32 -1.59
CA ALA A 275 -50.61 -1.40 -1.06
C ALA A 275 -49.69 -0.34 -1.70
N PRO A 276 -48.71 0.22 -0.96
CA PRO A 276 -47.70 1.08 -1.57
C PRO A 276 -46.82 0.26 -2.52
N GLU A 277 -46.33 0.90 -3.59
CA GLU A 277 -45.39 0.30 -4.54
C GLU A 277 -44.13 -0.20 -3.81
N ARG A 278 -43.75 -1.45 -4.06
CA ARG A 278 -42.58 -2.10 -3.47
C ARG A 278 -41.66 -2.67 -4.55
N TRP A 279 -40.38 -2.71 -4.20
CA TRP A 279 -39.32 -3.19 -5.07
C TRP A 279 -38.46 -4.18 -4.30
N THR A 280 -38.20 -5.33 -4.91
CA THR A 280 -37.38 -6.41 -4.36
C THR A 280 -36.04 -6.47 -5.07
N VAL A 281 -35.01 -6.92 -4.35
CA VAL A 281 -33.67 -7.15 -4.90
C VAL A 281 -33.57 -8.60 -5.37
N LEU A 282 -33.32 -8.80 -6.67
CA LEU A 282 -33.13 -10.14 -7.24
C LEU A 282 -31.67 -10.60 -7.16
N GLY A 283 -30.73 -9.67 -7.22
CA GLY A 283 -29.30 -9.98 -7.17
C GLY A 283 -28.42 -8.78 -7.46
N GLY A 284 -27.11 -8.97 -7.33
CA GLY A 284 -26.09 -7.97 -7.59
C GLY A 284 -24.75 -8.41 -7.01
N ARG A 285 -23.67 -7.73 -7.40
CA ARG A 285 -22.31 -8.00 -6.90
C ARG A 285 -21.71 -6.73 -6.32
N VAL A 286 -21.06 -6.85 -5.17
CA VAL A 286 -20.36 -5.74 -4.51
C VAL A 286 -18.86 -5.90 -4.73
N GLU A 287 -18.23 -4.87 -5.27
CA GLU A 287 -16.79 -4.78 -5.45
C GLU A 287 -16.20 -3.71 -4.54
N LEU A 288 -15.22 -4.11 -3.72
CA LEU A 288 -14.55 -3.24 -2.76
C LEU A 288 -13.18 -2.74 -3.24
N LEU A 289 -12.66 -3.29 -4.35
CA LEU A 289 -11.28 -3.04 -4.81
C LEU A 289 -11.06 -1.60 -5.31
N ASP A 290 -12.14 -0.90 -5.61
CA ASP A 290 -12.14 0.50 -6.06
C ASP A 290 -11.92 1.53 -4.93
N ARG A 291 -11.79 1.10 -3.66
CA ARG A 291 -11.64 2.02 -2.52
C ARG A 291 -10.17 2.22 -2.14
N PRO A 292 -9.68 3.48 -2.01
CA PRO A 292 -8.35 3.73 -1.46
C PRO A 292 -8.29 3.29 0.00
N ALA A 293 -7.22 2.60 0.39
CA ALA A 293 -7.00 2.13 1.75
C ALA A 293 -5.78 2.83 2.37
N LEU A 294 -5.92 3.29 3.61
CA LEU A 294 -4.83 3.83 4.39
C LEU A 294 -4.27 2.75 5.29
N LEU A 295 -3.03 2.36 5.02
CA LEU A 295 -2.32 1.38 5.84
C LEU A 295 -1.56 2.09 6.94
N ALA A 296 -1.56 1.52 8.14
CA ALA A 296 -0.72 1.99 9.22
C ALA A 296 0.75 2.00 8.77
N THR A 297 1.51 3.04 9.18
CA THR A 297 2.92 3.20 8.81
C THR A 297 3.76 1.96 9.12
N GLY A 298 3.51 1.30 10.26
CA GLY A 298 4.20 0.06 10.62
C GLY A 298 3.86 -1.15 9.73
N THR A 299 2.71 -1.13 9.04
CA THR A 299 2.38 -2.11 7.99
C THR A 299 3.11 -1.78 6.71
N LEU A 300 3.15 -0.50 6.31
CA LEU A 300 3.91 -0.05 5.13
C LEU A 300 5.40 -0.38 5.27
N GLN A 301 6.00 -0.13 6.44
CA GLN A 301 7.40 -0.48 6.73
C GLN A 301 7.66 -1.98 6.57
N ARG A 302 6.75 -2.83 7.06
CA ARG A 302 6.85 -4.30 6.94
C ARG A 302 6.68 -4.78 5.50
N LEU A 303 5.73 -4.20 4.76
CA LEU A 303 5.52 -4.52 3.35
C LEU A 303 6.73 -4.11 2.51
N LEU A 304 7.27 -2.90 2.74
CA LEU A 304 8.47 -2.45 2.06
C LEU A 304 9.66 -3.35 2.36
N ALA A 305 9.86 -3.73 3.64
CA ALA A 305 10.92 -4.67 4.01
C ALA A 305 10.74 -6.04 3.34
N ALA A 306 9.52 -6.57 3.29
CA ALA A 306 9.22 -7.82 2.61
C ALA A 306 9.45 -7.74 1.09
N LEU A 307 9.03 -6.63 0.46
CA LEU A 307 9.21 -6.39 -0.98
C LEU A 307 10.70 -6.30 -1.34
N LEU A 308 11.47 -5.54 -0.57
CA LEU A 308 12.92 -5.43 -0.74
C LEU A 308 13.63 -6.78 -0.56
N ALA A 309 13.18 -7.60 0.40
CA ALA A 309 13.68 -8.96 0.61
C ALA A 309 13.26 -9.96 -0.48
N SER A 310 12.18 -9.68 -1.20
CA SER A 310 11.61 -10.54 -2.24
C SER A 310 12.05 -10.18 -3.67
N THR A 311 12.95 -9.20 -3.84
CA THR A 311 13.61 -9.02 -5.13
C THR A 311 14.42 -10.28 -5.41
N PRO A 312 14.11 -11.07 -6.46
CA PRO A 312 14.98 -12.16 -6.83
C PRO A 312 16.28 -11.49 -7.25
N VAL A 313 17.30 -11.60 -6.40
CA VAL A 313 18.67 -11.55 -6.87
C VAL A 313 18.77 -12.73 -7.83
N VAL A 314 18.42 -12.51 -9.09
CA VAL A 314 18.89 -13.33 -10.18
C VAL A 314 20.37 -13.01 -10.28
N ALA A 315 21.14 -13.55 -9.33
CA ALA A 315 22.56 -13.78 -9.51
C ALA A 315 22.66 -14.93 -10.52
N GLY A 316 22.35 -14.62 -11.78
CA GLY A 316 22.98 -15.34 -12.88
C GLY A 316 24.49 -15.04 -12.79
N PRO A 317 25.37 -16.03 -13.02
CA PRO A 317 26.80 -15.81 -12.93
C PRO A 317 27.23 -14.75 -13.96
N VAL A 318 27.74 -13.62 -13.48
CA VAL A 318 28.44 -12.63 -14.31
C VAL A 318 29.79 -13.23 -14.66
N VAL A 319 29.97 -13.60 -15.93
CA VAL A 319 31.28 -13.91 -16.50
C VAL A 319 31.97 -12.58 -16.78
N SER A 320 32.82 -12.11 -15.85
CA SER A 320 33.77 -11.04 -16.17
C SER A 320 34.90 -11.59 -17.03
N PRO A 321 35.23 -10.96 -18.17
CA PRO A 321 36.44 -11.33 -18.91
C PRO A 321 37.69 -11.05 -18.05
N PRO A 322 38.79 -11.80 -18.25
CA PRO A 322 40.01 -11.63 -17.47
C PRO A 322 40.55 -10.21 -17.63
N SER A 323 40.66 -9.49 -16.51
CA SER A 323 41.28 -8.17 -16.47
C SER A 323 42.73 -8.28 -16.96
N PRO A 324 43.18 -7.44 -17.91
CA PRO A 324 44.58 -7.43 -18.34
C PRO A 324 45.50 -7.01 -17.18
N PRO A 325 46.76 -7.49 -17.15
CA PRO A 325 47.68 -7.19 -16.07
C PRO A 325 47.94 -5.69 -15.96
N PRO A 326 48.01 -5.12 -14.73
CA PRO A 326 48.20 -3.70 -14.54
C PRO A 326 49.59 -3.26 -15.02
N PRO A 327 49.72 -2.07 -15.65
CA PRO A 327 51.02 -1.47 -15.96
C PRO A 327 51.78 -1.07 -14.68
N PRO A 328 53.12 -0.99 -14.72
CA PRO A 328 53.92 -0.68 -13.55
C PRO A 328 53.64 0.72 -12.99
N PRO A 329 53.65 0.90 -11.65
CA PRO A 329 53.25 2.15 -11.02
C PRO A 329 54.30 3.26 -11.22
N PRO A 330 53.87 4.52 -11.45
CA PRO A 330 54.74 5.69 -11.28
C PRO A 330 54.97 6.01 -9.79
N ALA A 331 56.04 6.77 -9.53
CA ALA A 331 56.63 7.05 -8.22
C ALA A 331 55.65 7.59 -7.15
N PRO A 332 55.90 7.34 -5.85
CA PRO A 332 54.94 7.57 -4.77
C PRO A 332 54.79 9.03 -4.37
N THR A 333 53.55 9.50 -4.28
CA THR A 333 53.11 10.64 -3.44
C THR A 333 52.45 10.10 -2.16
N PRO A 334 52.55 10.81 -1.01
CA PRO A 334 52.14 10.26 0.29
C PRO A 334 50.61 10.18 0.43
N PRO A 335 50.06 9.16 1.13
CA PRO A 335 48.62 8.93 1.20
C PRO A 335 47.96 9.78 2.31
N ALA A 336 46.78 10.31 2.01
CA ALA A 336 45.81 10.78 3.00
C ALA A 336 45.05 9.57 3.59
N PRO A 337 44.57 9.62 4.84
CA PRO A 337 43.95 8.47 5.50
C PRO A 337 42.55 8.20 4.92
N PRO A 338 42.16 6.93 4.70
CA PRO A 338 40.82 6.59 4.24
C PRO A 338 39.79 6.67 5.39
N PRO A 339 38.52 7.03 5.10
CA PRO A 339 37.44 6.96 6.07
C PRO A 339 37.07 5.49 6.38
N PRO A 340 36.46 5.21 7.55
CA PRO A 340 36.11 3.84 7.94
C PRO A 340 35.05 3.26 6.99
N ALA A 341 35.36 2.10 6.41
CA ALA A 341 34.44 1.34 5.57
C ALA A 341 33.27 0.81 6.42
N ALA A 342 32.05 0.97 5.89
CA ALA A 342 30.87 0.27 6.39
C ALA A 342 31.11 -1.26 6.35
N PRO A 343 30.52 -2.04 7.27
CA PRO A 343 30.75 -3.48 7.32
C PRO A 343 30.23 -4.12 6.03
N ALA A 344 31.16 -4.55 5.17
CA ALA A 344 30.86 -5.38 4.02
C ALA A 344 30.25 -6.69 4.50
N LEU A 345 29.14 -7.10 3.89
CA LEU A 345 28.60 -8.45 4.06
C LEU A 345 29.71 -9.46 3.77
N PRO A 346 29.89 -10.51 4.60
CA PRO A 346 30.93 -11.49 4.38
C PRO A 346 30.70 -12.19 3.02
N PRO A 347 31.76 -12.38 2.22
CA PRO A 347 31.64 -13.02 0.91
C PRO A 347 31.07 -14.44 1.06
N PRO A 348 30.33 -14.98 0.07
CA PRO A 348 29.75 -16.31 0.17
C PRO A 348 30.85 -17.38 0.37
N LEU A 349 30.62 -18.33 1.28
CA LEU A 349 31.60 -19.37 1.62
C LEU A 349 31.91 -20.28 0.42
N ILE A 350 30.91 -20.57 -0.41
CA ILE A 350 31.06 -21.28 -1.68
C ILE A 350 31.02 -20.25 -2.82
N THR A 351 32.06 -20.19 -3.64
CA THR A 351 32.21 -19.24 -4.75
C THR A 351 31.75 -19.81 -6.08
N SER A 352 31.82 -21.12 -6.26
CA SER A 352 31.25 -21.82 -7.42
C SER A 352 31.04 -23.30 -7.12
N ALA A 353 30.17 -23.95 -7.89
CA ALA A 353 29.97 -25.37 -7.84
C ALA A 353 29.77 -25.95 -9.25
N VAL A 354 30.34 -27.11 -9.50
CA VAL A 354 30.26 -27.80 -10.80
C VAL A 354 29.95 -29.27 -10.54
N SER A 355 28.87 -29.77 -11.13
CA SER A 355 28.50 -31.18 -11.10
C SER A 355 28.87 -31.87 -12.40
N ALA A 356 29.51 -33.02 -12.33
CA ALA A 356 29.85 -33.86 -13.48
C ALA A 356 29.72 -35.34 -13.09
N ALA A 357 28.76 -36.05 -13.70
CA ALA A 357 28.43 -37.44 -13.38
C ALA A 357 28.16 -37.63 -11.87
N GLU A 358 28.95 -38.46 -11.18
CA GLU A 358 28.82 -38.73 -9.73
C GLU A 358 29.69 -37.79 -8.88
N ARG A 359 30.23 -36.70 -9.44
CA ARG A 359 31.14 -35.79 -8.74
C ARG A 359 30.56 -34.39 -8.69
N LEU A 360 30.49 -33.83 -7.48
CA LEU A 360 30.13 -32.44 -7.24
C LEU A 360 31.34 -31.70 -6.65
N THR A 361 31.86 -30.72 -7.37
CA THR A 361 33.04 -29.94 -6.98
C THR A 361 32.58 -28.56 -6.49
N LEU A 362 32.95 -28.18 -5.27
CA LEU A 362 32.66 -26.88 -4.68
C LEU A 362 33.95 -26.08 -4.50
N GLN A 363 33.98 -24.84 -4.98
CA GLN A 363 35.08 -23.92 -4.72
C GLN A 363 34.75 -23.04 -3.51
N LEU A 364 35.68 -22.92 -2.58
CA LEU A 364 35.48 -22.22 -1.31
C LEU A 364 36.26 -20.90 -1.26
N ALA A 365 35.64 -19.88 -0.68
CA ALA A 365 36.27 -18.58 -0.43
C ALA A 365 37.38 -18.68 0.62
N VAL A 366 37.20 -19.55 1.62
CA VAL A 366 38.11 -19.79 2.74
C VAL A 366 38.61 -21.24 2.68
N PRO A 367 39.92 -21.50 2.85
CA PRO A 367 40.42 -22.86 2.87
C PRO A 367 39.92 -23.62 4.10
N VAL A 368 39.47 -24.87 3.90
CA VAL A 368 38.99 -25.74 4.98
C VAL A 368 40.04 -26.76 5.41
N HIS A 369 39.99 -27.15 6.69
CA HIS A 369 40.90 -28.15 7.23
C HIS A 369 40.48 -29.56 6.75
N PRO A 370 41.37 -30.33 6.08
CA PRO A 370 41.03 -31.63 5.50
C PRO A 370 40.40 -32.63 6.49
N GLY A 371 40.87 -32.65 7.73
CA GLY A 371 40.34 -33.56 8.76
C GLY A 371 38.91 -33.27 9.23
N SER A 372 38.35 -32.10 8.88
CA SER A 372 36.97 -31.69 9.21
C SER A 372 35.98 -31.97 8.09
N ALA A 373 36.46 -32.11 6.85
CA ALA A 373 35.66 -32.39 5.66
C ALA A 373 35.24 -33.87 5.62
N LYS A 374 34.18 -34.20 6.35
CA LYS A 374 33.60 -35.55 6.39
C LYS A 374 32.20 -35.53 5.76
N PRO A 375 31.69 -36.66 5.24
CA PRO A 375 30.33 -36.72 4.70
C PRO A 375 29.25 -36.22 5.66
N VAL A 376 29.44 -36.35 6.97
CA VAL A 376 28.51 -35.86 7.99
C VAL A 376 28.44 -34.32 8.08
N ALA A 377 29.48 -33.61 7.63
CA ALA A 377 29.52 -32.15 7.62
C ALA A 377 28.86 -31.55 6.37
N VAL A 378 28.42 -32.39 5.41
CA VAL A 378 27.88 -31.98 4.12
C VAL A 378 26.59 -32.76 3.83
N ALA A 379 25.47 -32.04 3.79
CA ALA A 379 24.20 -32.60 3.32
C ALA A 379 23.95 -32.16 1.87
N VAL A 380 23.61 -33.10 1.00
CA VAL A 380 23.13 -32.81 -0.35
C VAL A 380 21.69 -33.29 -0.43
N THR A 381 20.79 -32.45 -0.94
CA THR A 381 19.39 -32.81 -1.20
C THR A 381 19.04 -32.54 -2.64
N GLU A 382 18.32 -33.44 -3.28
CA GLU A 382 17.78 -33.28 -4.64
C GLU A 382 16.27 -33.03 -4.56
N PHE A 383 15.76 -32.20 -5.47
CA PHE A 383 14.34 -31.91 -5.55
C PHE A 383 13.63 -32.94 -6.43
N ASP A 384 12.65 -33.63 -5.85
CA ASP A 384 11.78 -34.59 -6.53
C ASP A 384 10.38 -33.94 -6.69
N GLU A 385 9.86 -33.86 -7.92
CA GLU A 385 8.56 -33.20 -8.16
C GLU A 385 7.39 -33.84 -7.41
N ALA A 386 7.47 -35.14 -7.10
CA ALA A 386 6.40 -35.87 -6.41
C ALA A 386 6.55 -35.83 -4.88
N PHE A 387 7.78 -35.75 -4.37
CA PHE A 387 8.07 -35.94 -2.94
C PHE A 387 8.82 -34.77 -2.27
N GLY A 388 9.15 -33.73 -3.01
CA GLY A 388 9.91 -32.57 -2.54
C GLY A 388 11.40 -32.87 -2.32
N TRP A 389 12.02 -32.21 -1.34
CA TRP A 389 13.46 -32.36 -1.09
C TRP A 389 13.80 -33.71 -0.45
N ARG A 390 14.68 -34.48 -1.10
CA ARG A 390 15.13 -35.78 -0.63
C ARG A 390 16.65 -35.78 -0.39
N ASN A 391 17.08 -36.45 0.68
CA ASN A 391 18.51 -36.57 1.00
C ASN A 391 19.25 -37.41 -0.06
N PHE A 392 20.33 -36.86 -0.55
CA PHE A 392 21.27 -37.48 -1.47
C PHE A 392 22.45 -38.04 -0.66
N THR A 393 22.83 -39.29 -0.92
CA THR A 393 23.93 -39.91 -0.18
C THR A 393 25.28 -39.41 -0.69
N VAL A 394 26.07 -38.76 0.18
CA VAL A 394 27.48 -38.39 -0.07
C VAL A 394 28.36 -39.53 0.43
N ARG A 395 29.08 -40.20 -0.48
CA ARG A 395 29.93 -41.36 -0.16
C ARG A 395 31.29 -40.92 0.37
N HIS A 396 31.88 -39.92 -0.28
CA HIS A 396 33.22 -39.44 0.03
C HIS A 396 33.29 -37.91 -0.10
N VAL A 397 34.15 -37.31 0.72
CA VAL A 397 34.46 -35.88 0.67
C VAL A 397 35.97 -35.75 0.65
N ASP A 398 36.51 -35.23 -0.45
CA ASP A 398 37.93 -34.94 -0.62
C ASP A 398 38.17 -33.43 -0.57
N VAL A 399 39.33 -33.05 -0.06
CA VAL A 399 39.77 -31.66 0.01
C VAL A 399 41.02 -31.50 -0.84
N GLU A 400 40.92 -30.65 -1.86
CA GLU A 400 42.00 -30.33 -2.80
C GLU A 400 42.35 -28.83 -2.72
N ASP A 401 43.34 -28.42 -3.52
CA ASP A 401 43.70 -27.02 -3.73
C ASP A 401 43.99 -26.27 -2.41
N GLY A 402 44.77 -26.89 -1.52
CA GLY A 402 45.15 -26.31 -0.24
C GLY A 402 43.97 -26.03 0.71
N GLY A 403 42.84 -26.72 0.54
CA GLY A 403 41.63 -26.49 1.33
C GLY A 403 40.54 -25.71 0.59
N ARG A 404 40.80 -25.19 -0.61
CA ARG A 404 39.86 -24.32 -1.33
C ARG A 404 38.91 -25.06 -2.26
N ARG A 405 39.08 -26.37 -2.44
CA ARG A 405 38.21 -27.19 -3.28
C ARG A 405 37.71 -28.41 -2.52
N LEU A 406 36.39 -28.55 -2.42
CA LEU A 406 35.73 -29.74 -1.89
C LEU A 406 35.20 -30.58 -3.04
N LEU A 407 35.60 -31.84 -3.10
CA LEU A 407 35.11 -32.81 -4.07
C LEU A 407 34.21 -33.82 -3.36
N LEU A 408 32.94 -33.83 -3.72
CA LEU A 408 31.92 -34.72 -3.17
C LEU A 408 31.66 -35.86 -4.16
N THR A 409 31.84 -37.10 -3.70
CA THR A 409 31.44 -38.28 -4.47
C THR A 409 30.02 -38.67 -4.09
N LEU A 410 29.11 -38.50 -5.04
CA LEU A 410 27.68 -38.73 -4.91
C LEU A 410 27.32 -40.21 -5.09
N GLY A 411 26.21 -40.64 -4.48
CA GLY A 411 25.78 -42.04 -4.53
C GLY A 411 25.29 -42.54 -5.89
N HIS A 412 24.87 -41.63 -6.75
CA HIS A 412 24.47 -41.81 -8.15
C HIS A 412 24.62 -40.45 -8.87
N PRO A 413 24.55 -40.38 -10.21
CA PRO A 413 24.51 -39.09 -10.90
C PRO A 413 23.18 -38.36 -10.62
N PRO A 414 23.19 -37.03 -10.46
CA PRO A 414 21.98 -36.25 -10.24
C PRO A 414 21.12 -36.23 -11.50
N ARG A 415 19.81 -36.36 -11.33
CA ARG A 415 18.84 -36.45 -12.43
C ARG A 415 18.22 -35.06 -12.66
N GLU A 416 19.05 -34.11 -13.09
CA GLU A 416 18.70 -32.77 -13.62
C GLU A 416 17.46 -32.04 -13.05
N THR A 417 17.23 -32.00 -11.74
CA THR A 417 16.21 -31.07 -11.20
C THR A 417 16.60 -30.61 -9.79
N LEU A 418 17.31 -29.48 -9.71
CA LEU A 418 17.66 -28.71 -8.50
C LEU A 418 18.37 -29.49 -7.38
N LEU A 419 19.65 -29.18 -7.16
CA LEU A 419 20.39 -29.67 -6.00
C LEU A 419 20.50 -28.59 -4.93
N ARG A 420 20.47 -28.99 -3.66
CA ARG A 420 20.76 -28.11 -2.53
C ARG A 420 21.85 -28.73 -1.68
N VAL A 421 22.91 -27.97 -1.44
CA VAL A 421 24.07 -28.38 -0.65
C VAL A 421 24.10 -27.55 0.62
N THR A 422 24.16 -28.22 1.77
CA THR A 422 24.26 -27.58 3.09
C THR A 422 25.54 -28.03 3.78
N LEU A 423 26.37 -27.05 4.16
CA LEU A 423 27.57 -27.25 4.97
C LEU A 423 27.23 -26.96 6.43
N SER A 424 27.58 -27.89 7.33
CA SER A 424 27.51 -27.66 8.78
C SER A 424 28.76 -26.94 9.24
N LEU A 425 28.61 -25.71 9.74
CA LEU A 425 29.74 -24.86 10.16
C LEU A 425 29.90 -24.82 11.68
N ASP A 426 28.94 -25.38 12.41
CA ASP A 426 28.95 -25.58 13.86
C ASP A 426 28.52 -27.02 14.25
N GLY A 427 28.44 -27.27 15.56
CA GLY A 427 27.94 -28.52 16.12
C GLY A 427 29.04 -29.54 16.45
N THR A 428 28.68 -30.83 16.46
CA THR A 428 29.57 -31.90 16.97
C THR A 428 30.64 -32.33 15.96
N LYS A 429 30.43 -32.09 14.66
CA LYS A 429 31.36 -32.43 13.57
C LYS A 429 31.30 -31.35 12.46
N PRO A 430 31.66 -30.10 12.76
CA PRO A 430 31.60 -29.01 11.80
C PRO A 430 32.70 -29.10 10.75
N LEU A 431 32.48 -28.41 9.64
CA LEU A 431 33.53 -28.03 8.71
C LEU A 431 34.30 -26.83 9.30
N LEU A 432 35.62 -26.98 9.42
CA LEU A 432 36.49 -25.98 10.05
C LEU A 432 37.36 -25.28 9.00
N ALA A 433 37.74 -24.04 9.28
CA ALA A 433 38.76 -23.33 8.51
C ALA A 433 40.13 -24.04 8.63
N ALA A 434 41.06 -23.74 7.73
CA ALA A 434 42.40 -24.35 7.71
C ALA A 434 43.17 -24.17 9.03
N ASP A 435 42.93 -23.08 9.76
CA ASP A 435 43.49 -22.79 11.09
C ASP A 435 42.74 -23.49 12.25
N ARG A 436 41.73 -24.31 11.93
CA ARG A 436 40.81 -25.03 12.83
C ARG A 436 39.81 -24.16 13.58
N SER A 437 39.61 -22.91 13.15
CA SER A 437 38.52 -22.07 13.66
C SER A 437 37.16 -22.47 13.09
N GLU A 438 36.09 -22.16 13.83
CA GLU A 438 34.71 -22.36 13.39
C GLU A 438 34.31 -21.33 12.34
N LEU A 439 33.72 -21.78 11.24
CA LEU A 439 33.27 -20.93 10.14
C LEU A 439 31.90 -20.26 10.40
N ALA A 440 31.20 -20.66 11.48
CA ALA A 440 29.85 -20.20 11.79
C ALA A 440 29.76 -18.70 12.10
N GLY A 441 30.83 -18.09 12.61
CA GLY A 441 30.82 -16.68 13.03
C GLY A 441 30.47 -15.68 11.92
N LEU A 442 30.76 -16.00 10.65
CA LEU A 442 30.50 -15.13 9.49
C LEU A 442 29.33 -15.61 8.63
N HIS A 443 28.91 -16.88 8.74
CA HIS A 443 27.96 -17.50 7.81
C HIS A 443 26.74 -18.15 8.49
N GLY A 444 26.65 -18.07 9.82
CA GLY A 444 25.64 -18.79 10.59
C GLY A 444 25.97 -20.28 10.76
N PRO A 445 25.12 -21.04 11.47
CA PRO A 445 25.39 -22.45 11.82
C PRO A 445 25.47 -23.38 10.59
N HIS A 446 24.74 -23.02 9.53
CA HIS A 446 24.70 -23.74 8.27
C HIS A 446 24.82 -22.79 7.08
N PHE A 447 25.63 -23.15 6.10
CA PHE A 447 25.68 -22.47 4.81
C PHE A 447 24.99 -23.32 3.75
N THR A 448 24.01 -22.76 3.04
CA THR A 448 23.24 -23.50 2.03
C THR A 448 23.39 -22.87 0.66
N LEU A 449 23.69 -23.68 -0.35
CA LEU A 449 23.77 -23.32 -1.76
C LEU A 449 22.73 -24.12 -2.56
N HIS A 450 21.99 -23.44 -3.44
CA HIS A 450 21.08 -24.05 -4.40
C HIS A 450 21.74 -24.05 -5.79
N LEU A 451 21.71 -25.19 -6.48
CA LEU A 451 22.35 -25.46 -7.76
C LEU A 451 21.36 -25.87 -8.83
#